data_AF-A0A938P2Y2-F1
#
_entry.id   AF-A0A938P2Y2-F1
#
_cell.length_a   1.000
_cell.length_b   1.000
_cell.length_c   1.000
_cell.angle_alpha   90.00
_cell.angle_beta   90.00
_cell.angle_gamma   90.00
#
_symmetry.space_group_name_H-M   'P 1'
#
loop_
_entity.id
_entity.type
_entity.pdbx_description
1 polymer ?
#
loop_
_entity_poly.entity_id
_entity_poly.type
_entity_poly.pdbx_seq_one_letter_code
_entity_poly.pdbx_strand_id
1 'polypeptide(L)'
;MDDISNISQAEMKNAGVCIAAAAIQLGSGTEEVAGNTLLVVAEAASRKLETLEKQAISQLEEAQSQGAQALDATQKLEREILDAWARWYDESLASVLTIPVAQPSGQLKSAVDREREILRSKLRAIVDAHGL
;
A
#
# COMPACT_ATOMS: atom_id res chain seq x y z
N MET A 1 10.14 18.80 -7.62
CA MET A 1 8.89 18.75 -8.40
C MET A 1 9.11 17.68 -9.44
N ASP A 2 8.72 16.44 -9.14
CA ASP A 2 8.81 15.33 -10.08
C ASP A 2 7.55 15.36 -10.95
N ASP A 3 7.72 15.86 -12.17
CA ASP A 3 6.68 15.87 -13.19
C ASP A 3 6.87 14.66 -14.12
N ILE A 4 5.84 14.31 -14.88
CA ILE A 4 5.75 13.17 -15.81
C ILE A 4 6.88 13.21 -16.88
N SER A 5 7.56 14.35 -17.01
CA SER A 5 8.74 14.56 -17.85
C SER A 5 10.00 13.79 -17.43
N ASN A 6 10.05 13.20 -16.24
CA ASN A 6 11.21 12.41 -15.76
C ASN A 6 11.13 10.91 -16.10
N ILE A 7 10.07 10.45 -16.77
CA ILE A 7 9.91 9.04 -17.14
C ILE A 7 10.47 8.83 -18.55
N SER A 8 11.55 8.04 -18.67
CA SER A 8 12.14 7.70 -19.96
C SER A 8 11.16 6.88 -20.82
N GLN A 9 11.32 6.94 -22.15
CA GLN A 9 10.52 6.11 -23.07
C GLN A 9 10.64 4.61 -22.77
N ALA A 10 11.79 4.17 -22.23
CA ALA A 10 11.98 2.79 -21.81
C ALA A 10 11.10 2.44 -20.59
N GLU A 11 11.01 3.34 -19.60
CA GLU A 11 10.14 3.16 -18.43
C GLU A 11 8.66 3.16 -18.83
N MET A 12 8.23 4.03 -19.75
CA MET A 12 6.86 4.03 -20.27
C MET A 12 6.54 2.75 -21.06
N LYS A 13 7.47 2.26 -21.89
CA LYS A 13 7.30 1.00 -22.63
C LYS A 13 7.20 -0.20 -21.68
N ASN A 14 8.03 -0.22 -20.64
CA ASN A 14 7.98 -1.26 -19.62
C ASN A 14 6.67 -1.20 -18.83
N ALA A 15 6.18 0.00 -18.48
CA ALA A 15 4.87 0.17 -17.85
C ALA A 15 3.73 -0.35 -18.76
N GLY A 16 3.77 -0.08 -20.06
CA GLY A 16 2.79 -0.60 -21.02
C GLY A 16 2.80 -2.13 -21.14
N VAL A 17 3.98 -2.75 -21.13
CA VAL A 17 4.13 -4.22 -21.13
C VAL A 17 3.64 -4.83 -19.82
N CYS A 18 3.92 -4.19 -18.67
CA CYS A 18 3.41 -4.62 -17.37
C CYS A 18 1.88 -4.52 -17.27
N ILE A 19 1.28 -3.45 -17.80
CA ILE A 19 -0.17 -3.29 -17.85
C ILE A 19 -0.80 -4.33 -18.77
N ALA A 20 -0.22 -4.58 -19.95
CA ALA A 20 -0.71 -5.60 -20.88
C ALA A 20 -0.58 -7.02 -20.29
N ALA A 21 0.54 -7.33 -19.64
CA ALA A 21 0.72 -8.61 -18.94
C ALA A 21 -0.26 -8.75 -17.77
N ALA A 22 -0.44 -7.71 -16.97
CA ALA A 22 -1.44 -7.69 -15.90
C ALA A 22 -2.86 -7.86 -16.47
N ALA A 23 -3.20 -7.21 -17.58
CA ALA A 23 -4.50 -7.34 -18.22
C ALA A 23 -4.72 -8.75 -18.81
N ILE A 24 -3.70 -9.37 -19.41
CA ILE A 24 -3.75 -10.75 -19.91
C ILE A 24 -3.91 -11.73 -18.73
N GLN A 25 -3.21 -11.48 -17.63
CA GLN A 25 -3.24 -12.33 -16.46
C GLN A 25 -4.54 -12.18 -15.67
N LEU A 26 -5.09 -10.97 -15.56
CA LEU A 26 -6.43 -10.72 -15.04
C LEU A 26 -7.52 -11.28 -15.97
N GLY A 27 -7.29 -11.26 -17.28
CA GLY A 27 -8.19 -11.84 -18.28
C GLY A 27 -8.32 -13.35 -18.20
N SER A 28 -7.33 -14.05 -17.63
CA SER A 28 -7.48 -15.48 -17.30
C SER A 28 -8.30 -15.71 -16.02
N GLY A 29 -8.33 -14.70 -15.13
CA GLY A 29 -9.24 -14.59 -13.99
C GLY A 29 -9.29 -15.86 -13.13
N THR A 30 -8.13 -16.46 -12.87
CA THR A 30 -8.03 -17.67 -12.05
C THR A 30 -7.75 -17.34 -10.59
N GLU A 31 -8.04 -18.30 -9.71
CA GLU A 31 -7.71 -18.19 -8.29
C GLU A 31 -6.20 -18.15 -8.04
N GLU A 32 -5.40 -18.81 -8.90
CA GLU A 32 -3.95 -18.74 -8.86
C GLU A 32 -3.45 -17.32 -9.13
N VAL A 33 -4.01 -16.63 -10.15
CA VAL A 33 -3.67 -15.24 -10.42
C VAL A 33 -4.03 -14.35 -9.24
N ALA A 34 -5.22 -14.53 -8.67
CA ALA A 34 -5.64 -13.78 -7.49
C ALA A 34 -4.70 -13.99 -6.29
N GLY A 35 -4.27 -15.24 -6.05
CA GLY A 35 -3.27 -15.56 -5.02
C GLY A 35 -1.93 -14.89 -5.27
N ASN A 36 -1.43 -14.87 -6.51
CA ASN A 36 -0.19 -14.18 -6.85
C ASN A 36 -0.32 -12.65 -6.70
N THR A 37 -1.45 -12.07 -7.11
CA THR A 37 -1.74 -10.64 -6.92
C THR A 37 -1.81 -10.29 -5.43
N LEU A 38 -2.41 -11.14 -4.60
CA LEU A 38 -2.43 -10.95 -3.14
C LEU A 38 -1.01 -10.78 -2.58
N LEU A 39 -0.09 -11.67 -2.96
CA LEU A 39 1.30 -11.62 -2.49
C LEU A 39 1.99 -10.32 -2.89
N VAL A 40 1.83 -9.90 -4.15
CA VAL A 40 2.44 -8.66 -4.65
C VAL A 40 1.87 -7.43 -3.94
N VAL A 41 0.56 -7.36 -3.77
CA VAL A 41 -0.10 -6.23 -3.08
C VAL A 41 0.28 -6.19 -1.60
N ALA A 42 0.30 -7.33 -0.92
CA ALA A 42 0.68 -7.41 0.49
C ALA A 42 2.15 -7.00 0.70
N GLU A 43 3.05 -7.44 -0.17
CA GLU A 43 4.46 -7.03 -0.12
C GLU A 43 4.62 -5.53 -0.37
N ALA A 44 3.94 -4.99 -1.39
CA ALA A 44 3.96 -3.56 -1.69
C ALA A 44 3.43 -2.73 -0.50
N ALA A 45 2.35 -3.20 0.15
CA ALA A 45 1.79 -2.55 1.32
C ALA A 45 2.78 -2.51 2.49
N SER A 46 3.46 -3.63 2.78
CA SER A 46 4.47 -3.69 3.84
C SER A 46 5.61 -2.71 3.57
N ARG A 47 6.20 -2.77 2.38
CA ARG A 47 7.33 -1.90 2.00
C ARG A 47 6.95 -0.43 2.03
N LYS A 48 5.72 -0.09 1.63
CA LYS A 48 5.25 1.29 1.66
C LYS A 48 5.05 1.79 3.08
N LEU A 49 4.44 1.00 3.98
CA LEU A 49 4.31 1.37 5.39
C LEU A 49 5.68 1.54 6.06
N GLU A 50 6.64 0.65 5.82
CA GLU A 50 8.01 0.78 6.34
C GLU A 50 8.71 2.06 5.85
N THR A 51 8.43 2.46 4.61
CA THR A 51 8.97 3.71 4.05
C THR A 51 8.32 4.92 4.71
N LEU A 52 6.99 4.91 4.86
CA LEU A 52 6.25 5.98 5.50
C LEU A 52 6.64 6.13 6.97
N GLU A 53 6.83 5.03 7.70
CA GLU A 53 7.31 5.07 9.08
C GLU A 53 8.65 5.80 9.20
N LYS A 54 9.63 5.44 8.36
CA LYS A 54 10.95 6.12 8.35
C LYS A 54 10.83 7.60 8.01
N GLN A 55 9.94 7.96 7.08
CA GLN A 55 9.68 9.35 6.72
C GLN A 55 9.02 10.12 7.86
N ALA A 56 8.03 9.52 8.54
CA ALA A 56 7.36 10.10 9.69
C ALA A 56 8.34 10.36 10.84
N ILE A 57 9.21 9.39 11.17
CA ILE A 57 10.26 9.56 12.20
C ILE A 57 11.11 10.79 11.89
N SER A 58 11.66 10.87 10.67
CA SER A 58 12.51 12.00 10.27
C SER A 58 11.79 13.35 10.35
N GLN A 59 10.52 13.40 9.97
CA GLN A 59 9.73 14.64 10.00
C GLN A 59 9.34 15.04 11.42
N LEU A 60 9.03 14.08 12.28
CA LEU A 60 8.74 14.32 13.69
C LEU A 60 9.96 14.84 14.45
N GLU A 61 11.15 14.28 14.18
CA GLU A 61 12.42 14.76 14.74
C GLU A 61 12.70 16.22 14.32
N GLU A 62 12.48 16.55 13.04
CA GLU A 62 12.64 17.91 12.55
C GLU A 62 11.62 18.87 13.21
N ALA A 63 10.34 18.48 13.24
CA ALA A 63 9.27 19.28 13.81
C ALA A 63 9.46 19.51 15.32
N GLN A 64 9.99 18.54 16.05
CA GLN A 64 10.32 18.67 17.47
C GLN A 64 11.31 19.81 17.73
N SER A 65 12.28 20.01 16.84
CA SER A 65 13.25 21.12 16.93
C SER A 65 12.64 22.50 16.68
N GLN A 66 11.50 22.55 15.96
CA GLN A 66 10.79 23.78 15.60
C GLN A 66 9.73 24.19 16.64
N GLY A 67 9.41 23.29 17.58
CA GLY A 67 8.53 23.55 18.73
C GLY A 67 7.18 22.86 18.65
N ALA A 68 6.39 22.99 19.73
CA ALA A 68 5.18 22.20 19.95
C ALA A 68 4.11 22.34 18.85
N GLN A 69 3.94 23.54 18.29
CA GLN A 69 2.96 23.76 17.22
C GLN A 69 3.35 23.06 15.92
N ALA A 70 4.64 23.04 15.57
CA ALA A 70 5.12 22.33 14.40
C ALA A 70 4.98 20.81 14.58
N LEU A 71 5.29 20.31 15.79
CA LEU A 71 5.13 18.90 16.12
C LEU A 71 3.68 18.42 15.97
N ASP A 72 2.71 19.13 16.55
CA ASP A 72 1.28 18.77 16.46
C ASP A 72 0.76 18.78 15.02
N ALA A 73 1.15 19.80 14.23
CA ALA A 73 0.78 19.88 12.82
C ALA A 73 1.35 18.71 12.00
N THR A 74 2.62 18.35 12.24
CA THR A 74 3.28 17.23 11.56
C THR A 74 2.68 15.89 11.96
N GLN A 75 2.40 15.66 13.25
CA GLN A 75 1.74 14.43 13.72
C GLN A 75 0.41 14.21 13.00
N LYS A 76 -0.42 15.26 12.93
CA LYS A 76 -1.71 15.19 12.23
C LYS A 76 -1.54 14.88 10.74
N LEU A 77 -0.60 15.55 10.06
CA LEU A 77 -0.33 15.33 8.64
C LEU A 77 0.14 13.89 8.37
N GLU A 78 1.12 13.40 9.14
CA GLU A 78 1.65 12.05 8.98
C GLU A 78 0.59 11.00 9.22
N ARG A 79 -0.30 11.21 10.20
CA ARG A 79 -1.44 10.33 10.40
C ARG A 79 -2.39 10.31 9.21
N GLU A 80 -2.75 11.46 8.66
CA GLU A 80 -3.62 11.54 7.48
C GLU A 80 -3.00 10.80 6.27
N ILE A 81 -1.69 10.92 6.07
CA ILE A 81 -0.94 10.21 5.02
C ILE A 81 -0.98 8.69 5.26
N LEU A 82 -0.68 8.24 6.47
CA LEU A 82 -0.69 6.82 6.84
C LEU A 82 -2.09 6.21 6.66
N ASP A 83 -3.13 6.89 7.14
CA ASP A 83 -4.52 6.44 7.02
C ASP A 83 -4.96 6.35 5.55
N ALA A 84 -4.58 7.33 4.72
CA ALA A 84 -4.89 7.31 3.29
C ALA A 84 -4.24 6.12 2.56
N TRP A 85 -2.96 5.86 2.83
CA TRP A 85 -2.26 4.70 2.25
C TRP A 85 -2.80 3.38 2.77
N ALA A 86 -3.05 3.27 4.08
CA ALA A 86 -3.61 2.06 4.67
C ALA A 86 -4.99 1.73 4.08
N ARG A 87 -5.84 2.74 3.89
CA ARG A 87 -7.13 2.58 3.22
C ARG A 87 -6.96 2.09 1.77
N TRP A 88 -6.07 2.72 1.00
CA TRP A 88 -5.82 2.31 -0.39
C TRP A 88 -5.38 0.85 -0.50
N TYR A 89 -4.48 0.41 0.38
CA TYR A 89 -4.03 -1.00 0.40
C TYR A 89 -5.10 -1.95 0.94
N ASP A 90 -5.90 -1.57 1.94
CA ASP A 90 -7.02 -2.40 2.42
C ASP A 90 -8.05 -2.65 1.32
N GLU A 91 -8.41 -1.60 0.56
CA GLU A 91 -9.30 -1.69 -0.60
C GLU A 91 -8.66 -2.51 -1.74
N SER A 92 -7.36 -2.34 -2.00
CA SER A 92 -6.63 -3.10 -3.02
C SER A 92 -6.59 -4.60 -2.68
N LEU A 93 -6.30 -4.96 -1.42
CA LEU A 93 -6.33 -6.35 -0.95
C LEU A 93 -7.75 -6.94 -1.08
N ALA A 94 -8.79 -6.17 -0.73
CA ALA A 94 -10.17 -6.63 -0.89
C ALA A 94 -10.53 -6.88 -2.37
N SER A 95 -10.04 -6.05 -3.29
CA SER A 95 -10.30 -6.19 -4.73
C SER A 95 -9.69 -7.45 -5.34
N VAL A 96 -8.71 -8.09 -4.69
CA VAL A 96 -8.19 -9.39 -5.14
C VAL A 96 -9.29 -10.43 -5.28
N LEU A 97 -10.34 -10.36 -4.44
CA LEU A 97 -11.48 -11.27 -4.50
C LEU A 97 -12.35 -11.07 -5.74
N THR A 98 -12.15 -10.02 -6.52
CA THR A 98 -12.86 -9.79 -7.79
C THR A 98 -12.08 -10.27 -9.01
N ILE A 99 -10.84 -10.77 -8.82
CA ILE A 99 -10.00 -11.27 -9.90
C ILE A 99 -10.52 -12.62 -10.44
N PRO A 100 -10.87 -13.61 -9.59
CA PRO A 100 -11.38 -14.87 -10.10
C PRO A 100 -12.73 -14.70 -10.81
N VAL A 101 -12.88 -15.29 -12.00
CA VAL A 101 -14.15 -15.30 -12.75
C VAL A 101 -15.20 -16.17 -12.02
N ALA A 102 -14.74 -17.24 -11.36
CA ALA A 102 -15.57 -18.07 -10.49
C ALA A 102 -15.65 -17.48 -9.07
N GLN A 103 -16.60 -17.96 -8.27
CA GLN A 103 -16.71 -17.52 -6.88
C GLN A 103 -15.40 -17.82 -6.12
N PRO A 104 -14.80 -16.84 -5.41
CA PRO A 104 -13.57 -17.05 -4.65
C PRO A 104 -13.75 -18.13 -3.58
N SER A 105 -12.78 -19.03 -3.47
CA SER A 105 -12.80 -20.08 -2.44
C SER A 105 -12.73 -19.50 -1.03
N GLY A 106 -13.08 -20.33 -0.04
CA GLY A 106 -12.87 -19.98 1.37
C GLY A 106 -11.40 -19.77 1.73
N GLN A 107 -10.48 -20.44 1.03
CA GLN A 107 -9.04 -20.29 1.25
C GLN A 107 -8.54 -18.91 0.81
N LEU A 108 -8.91 -18.47 -0.40
CA LEU A 108 -8.51 -17.14 -0.89
C LEU A 108 -9.11 -16.03 -0.02
N LYS A 109 -10.39 -16.14 0.38
CA LYS A 109 -11.02 -15.19 1.31
C LYS A 109 -10.26 -15.10 2.64
N SER A 110 -9.94 -16.24 3.23
CA SER A 110 -9.19 -16.29 4.50
C SER A 110 -7.78 -15.71 4.36
N ALA A 111 -7.13 -15.88 3.20
CA ALA A 111 -5.82 -15.30 2.93
C ALA A 111 -5.91 -13.77 2.80
N VAL A 112 -6.89 -13.25 2.06
CA VAL A 112 -7.14 -11.80 1.95
C VAL A 112 -7.43 -11.18 3.30
N ASP A 113 -8.31 -11.78 4.10
CA ASP A 113 -8.66 -11.27 5.43
C ASP A 113 -7.45 -11.25 6.36
N ARG A 114 -6.58 -12.27 6.27
CA ARG A 114 -5.32 -12.31 7.03
C ARG A 114 -4.40 -11.15 6.67
N GLU A 115 -4.15 -10.92 5.39
CA GLU A 115 -3.25 -9.83 4.95
C GLU A 115 -3.80 -8.45 5.31
N ARG A 116 -5.12 -8.27 5.24
CA ARG A 116 -5.78 -7.04 5.71
C ARG A 116 -5.59 -6.82 7.21
N GLU A 117 -5.70 -7.88 8.01
CA GLU A 117 -5.48 -7.78 9.46
C GLU A 117 -4.01 -7.49 9.81
N ILE A 118 -3.07 -8.08 9.07
CA ILE A 118 -1.64 -7.76 9.19
C ILE A 118 -1.40 -6.28 8.88
N LEU A 119 -1.97 -5.76 7.80
CA LEU A 119 -1.85 -4.35 7.41
C LEU A 119 -2.36 -3.41 8.52
N ARG A 120 -3.55 -3.69 9.05
CA ARG A 120 -4.18 -2.89 10.12
C ARG A 120 -3.37 -2.94 11.42
N SER A 121 -2.85 -4.12 11.76
CA SER A 121 -2.01 -4.31 12.93
C SER A 121 -0.70 -3.53 12.82
N LYS A 122 -0.06 -3.53 11.64
CA LYS A 122 1.13 -2.73 11.36
C LYS A 122 0.85 -1.23 11.46
N LEU A 123 -0.23 -0.75 10.84
CA LEU A 123 -0.64 0.65 10.95
C LEU A 123 -0.78 1.07 12.41
N ARG A 124 -1.53 0.28 13.21
CA ARG A 124 -1.72 0.56 14.63
C ARG A 124 -0.40 0.62 15.38
N ALA A 125 0.51 -0.32 15.12
CA ALA A 125 1.83 -0.33 15.75
C ALA A 125 2.64 0.94 15.42
N ILE A 126 2.62 1.41 14.17
CA ILE A 126 3.30 2.65 13.76
C ILE A 126 2.69 3.86 14.47
N VAL A 127 1.35 3.95 14.46
CA VAL A 127 0.62 5.05 15.09
C VAL A 127 0.91 5.13 16.60
N ASP A 128 0.84 3.99 17.29
CA ASP A 128 1.09 3.89 18.73
C ASP A 128 2.56 4.19 19.08
N ALA A 129 3.51 3.75 18.25
CA ALA A 129 4.94 3.93 18.50
C ALA A 129 5.39 5.40 18.37
N HIS A 130 4.78 6.15 17.46
CA HIS A 130 5.21 7.52 17.11
C HIS A 130 4.25 8.61 17.58
N GLY A 131 3.17 8.23 18.28
CA GLY A 131 2.19 9.17 18.83
C GLY A 131 1.45 9.96 17.75
N LEU A 132 1.01 9.27 16.70
CA LEU A 132 0.27 9.84 15.58
C LEU A 132 -1.26 9.84 15.82
#